data_AF-A0A7K0SJ13-F1
#
_entry.id   AF-A0A7K0SJ13-F1
#
_cell.length_a   1.000
_cell.length_b   1.000
_cell.length_c   1.000
_cell.angle_alpha   90.00
_cell.angle_beta   90.00
_cell.angle_gamma   90.00
#
_symmetry.space_group_name_H-M   'P 1'
#
loop_
_entity.id
_entity.type
_entity.pdbx_description
1 polymer ?
#
loop_
_entity_poly.entity_id
_entity_poly.type
_entity_poly.pdbx_seq_one_letter_code
_entity_poly.pdbx_strand_id
1 'polypeptide(L)'
;MSMLLPKSPLALDDVALGDIEFWGRPDAEREAVFKMLREERPISFHEEPLIEGYGQGIGFWALSKYSDVMYVSRHADVFVSGRGGTNVGDLPQEMAEFLGSIINMDDPRHKKLRNLISSGFTPKALNDLLEQVQVRARNVAEGVAHLGECDFVSKIAAELPLQIVCDMVGVPPSLEQSVFEQSNIILGVGDPEYVQKVEDLMGALLTLHQMAMEIGQHRLDNPTDDVASILMHAEVDGERLTIGEFASFFILLVVAGNETTRTAISHGML
;
A
#
# COMPACT_ATOMS: atom_id res chain seq x y z
N MET A 1 -19.62 21.80 9.51
CA MET A 1 -20.12 22.85 8.60
C MET A 1 -19.96 22.32 7.20
N SER A 2 -21.04 22.01 6.47
CA SER A 2 -20.93 21.54 5.09
C SER A 2 -20.43 22.69 4.24
N MET A 3 -19.13 22.77 3.95
CA MET A 3 -18.66 23.68 2.91
C MET A 3 -19.31 23.21 1.60
N LEU A 4 -20.05 24.10 0.96
CA LEU A 4 -20.55 23.86 -0.39
C LEU A 4 -19.32 23.64 -1.28
N LEU A 5 -19.24 22.46 -1.91
CA LEU A 5 -18.20 22.18 -2.88
C LEU A 5 -18.25 23.24 -3.99
N PRO A 6 -17.09 23.68 -4.51
CA PRO A 6 -17.06 24.55 -5.67
C PRO A 6 -17.75 23.86 -6.86
N LYS A 7 -18.09 24.64 -7.89
CA LYS A 7 -18.43 24.04 -9.18
C LYS A 7 -17.21 23.33 -9.74
N SER A 8 -17.43 22.28 -10.53
CA SER A 8 -16.33 21.61 -11.21
C SER A 8 -15.57 22.63 -12.08
N PRO A 9 -14.23 22.67 -12.00
CA PRO A 9 -13.41 23.51 -12.87
C PRO A 9 -13.31 22.97 -14.30
N LEU A 10 -13.78 21.74 -14.55
CA LEU A 10 -13.72 21.07 -15.85
C LEU A 10 -15.14 20.84 -16.37
N ALA A 11 -15.32 20.88 -17.70
CA ALA A 11 -16.53 20.34 -18.30
C ALA A 11 -16.49 18.81 -18.27
N LEU A 12 -17.66 18.17 -18.33
CA LEU A 12 -17.79 16.71 -18.25
C LEU A 12 -16.94 15.96 -19.30
N ASP A 13 -16.83 16.51 -20.50
CA ASP A 13 -16.07 15.92 -21.61
C ASP A 13 -14.57 16.22 -21.55
N ASP A 14 -14.14 17.14 -20.69
CA ASP A 14 -12.73 17.51 -20.48
C ASP A 14 -12.09 16.74 -19.31
N VAL A 15 -12.85 15.88 -18.62
CA VAL A 15 -12.33 15.10 -17.49
C VAL A 15 -11.45 13.96 -18.02
N ALA A 16 -10.16 14.02 -17.72
CA ALA A 16 -9.18 12.98 -18.03
C ALA A 16 -8.55 12.45 -16.73
N LEU A 17 -9.08 11.36 -16.18
CA LEU A 17 -8.60 10.80 -14.91
C LEU A 17 -7.25 10.07 -15.02
N GLY A 18 -6.79 9.74 -16.22
CA GLY A 18 -5.44 9.24 -16.47
C GLY A 18 -4.37 10.31 -16.57
N ASP A 19 -4.74 11.60 -16.61
CA ASP A 19 -3.78 12.70 -16.63
C ASP A 19 -3.24 12.96 -15.21
N ILE A 20 -1.93 12.90 -15.03
CA ILE A 20 -1.30 13.13 -13.73
C ILE A 20 -1.52 14.58 -13.24
N GLU A 21 -1.66 15.54 -14.15
CA GLU A 21 -1.91 16.95 -13.82
C GLU A 21 -3.29 17.15 -13.16
N PHE A 22 -4.28 16.29 -13.47
CA PHE A 22 -5.56 16.31 -12.77
C PHE A 22 -5.37 16.06 -11.27
N TRP A 23 -4.46 15.16 -10.91
CA TRP A 23 -4.25 14.75 -9.53
C TRP A 23 -3.49 15.78 -8.69
N GLY A 24 -2.77 16.72 -9.34
CA GLY A 24 -2.15 17.88 -8.69
C GLY A 24 -3.11 19.01 -8.32
N ARG A 25 -4.39 18.92 -8.69
CA ARG A 25 -5.41 19.94 -8.38
C ARG A 25 -5.82 19.95 -6.91
N PRO A 26 -6.30 21.08 -6.36
CA PRO A 26 -6.83 21.15 -5.00
C PRO A 26 -7.94 20.12 -4.72
N ASP A 27 -7.99 19.58 -3.50
CA ASP A 27 -8.99 18.57 -3.11
C ASP A 27 -10.43 18.98 -3.41
N ALA A 28 -10.78 20.23 -3.12
CA ALA A 28 -12.12 20.76 -3.37
C ALA A 28 -12.49 20.77 -4.87
N GLU A 29 -11.50 20.97 -5.75
CA GLU A 29 -11.69 20.92 -7.21
C GLU A 29 -11.86 19.48 -7.68
N ARG A 30 -11.00 18.55 -7.20
CA ARG A 30 -11.10 17.12 -7.53
C ARG A 30 -12.44 16.55 -7.07
N GLU A 31 -12.86 16.88 -5.85
CA GLU A 31 -14.15 16.43 -5.31
C GLU A 31 -15.35 17.03 -6.07
N ALA A 32 -15.25 18.28 -6.56
CA ALA A 32 -16.26 18.87 -7.43
C ALA A 32 -16.38 18.14 -8.79
N VAL A 33 -15.26 17.69 -9.36
CA VAL A 33 -15.24 16.84 -10.56
C VAL A 33 -15.88 15.48 -10.26
N PHE A 34 -15.51 14.81 -9.17
CA PHE A 34 -16.12 13.54 -8.79
C PHE A 34 -17.61 13.67 -8.49
N LYS A 35 -18.06 14.78 -7.90
CA LYS A 35 -19.50 15.07 -7.72
C LYS A 35 -20.22 15.15 -9.06
N MET A 36 -19.67 15.90 -10.02
CA MET A 36 -20.22 16.00 -11.38
C MET A 36 -20.27 14.63 -12.07
N LEU A 37 -19.20 13.83 -12.00
CA LEU A 37 -19.19 12.47 -12.55
C LEU A 37 -20.29 11.61 -11.92
N ARG A 38 -20.45 11.61 -10.59
CA ARG A 38 -21.52 10.87 -9.90
C ARG A 38 -22.92 11.27 -10.34
N GLU A 39 -23.13 12.55 -10.64
CA GLU A 39 -24.42 13.13 -11.04
C GLU A 39 -24.74 12.87 -12.53
N GLU A 40 -23.75 13.00 -13.41
CA GLU A 40 -23.98 13.08 -14.86
C GLU A 40 -23.41 11.89 -15.66
N ARG A 41 -22.27 11.33 -15.26
CA ARG A 41 -21.58 10.22 -15.96
C ARG A 41 -20.88 9.29 -14.96
N PRO A 42 -21.64 8.52 -14.17
CA PRO A 42 -21.09 7.82 -13.01
C PRO A 42 -20.13 6.68 -13.36
N ILE A 43 -20.27 6.16 -14.59
CA ILE A 43 -19.38 5.21 -15.24
C ILE A 43 -18.82 5.93 -16.46
N SER A 44 -17.51 6.17 -16.49
CA SER A 44 -16.83 6.88 -17.57
C SER A 44 -15.55 6.16 -17.96
N PHE A 45 -15.22 6.15 -19.25
CA PHE A 45 -13.97 5.58 -19.75
C PHE A 45 -12.91 6.68 -19.82
N HIS A 46 -11.68 6.35 -19.44
CA HIS A 46 -10.53 7.24 -19.45
C HIS A 46 -9.33 6.50 -20.03
N GLU A 47 -8.48 7.22 -20.74
CA GLU A 47 -7.14 6.72 -21.05
C GLU A 47 -6.34 6.58 -19.74
N GLU A 48 -5.41 5.63 -19.67
CA GLU A 48 -4.52 5.47 -18.52
C GLU A 48 -3.28 6.37 -18.64
N PRO A 49 -2.52 6.64 -17.56
CA PRO A 49 -1.33 7.47 -17.65
C PRO A 49 -0.27 6.83 -18.57
N LEU A 50 0.42 7.68 -19.35
CA LEU A 50 1.60 7.27 -20.10
C LEU A 50 2.77 7.04 -19.12
N ILE A 51 3.26 5.81 -19.04
CA ILE A 51 4.44 5.48 -18.25
C ILE A 51 5.67 5.55 -19.18
N GLU A 52 6.60 6.46 -18.88
CA GLU A 52 7.83 6.60 -19.65
C GLU A 52 8.60 5.26 -19.70
N GLY A 53 9.00 4.85 -20.91
CA GLY A 53 9.69 3.58 -21.15
C GLY A 53 8.79 2.35 -21.29
N TYR A 54 7.52 2.42 -20.84
CA TYR A 54 6.57 1.28 -20.86
C TYR A 54 5.34 1.51 -21.74
N GLY A 55 5.05 2.77 -22.07
CA GLY A 55 3.94 3.14 -22.95
C GLY A 55 2.64 3.39 -22.19
N GLN A 56 1.54 3.37 -22.93
CA GLN A 56 0.19 3.60 -22.44
C GLN A 56 -0.63 2.36 -22.80
N GLY A 57 -1.32 1.78 -21.82
CA GLY A 57 -2.18 0.63 -22.08
C GLY A 57 -3.54 1.02 -22.69
N ILE A 58 -4.54 0.19 -22.46
CA ILE A 58 -5.86 0.30 -23.11
C ILE A 58 -6.83 1.26 -22.42
N GLY A 59 -6.47 1.87 -21.28
CA GLY A 59 -7.36 2.72 -20.50
C GLY A 59 -8.25 1.95 -19.51
N PHE A 60 -9.10 2.68 -18.79
CA PHE A 60 -9.89 2.13 -17.68
C PHE A 60 -11.31 2.72 -17.58
N TRP A 61 -12.19 1.99 -16.91
CA TRP A 61 -13.52 2.45 -16.54
C TRP A 61 -13.53 2.98 -15.11
N ALA A 62 -13.79 4.27 -14.93
CA ALA A 62 -13.94 4.92 -13.64
C ALA A 62 -15.36 4.74 -13.10
N LEU A 63 -15.47 4.16 -11.90
CA LEU A 63 -16.72 3.98 -11.17
C LEU A 63 -16.78 4.97 -10.01
N SER A 64 -17.60 6.00 -10.15
CA SER A 64 -17.65 7.10 -9.17
C SER A 64 -18.73 6.91 -8.09
N LYS A 65 -19.70 6.00 -8.30
CA LYS A 65 -20.75 5.71 -7.33
C LYS A 65 -20.36 4.59 -6.38
N TYR A 66 -20.69 4.80 -5.11
CA TYR A 66 -20.52 3.80 -4.05
C TYR A 66 -21.14 2.44 -4.40
N SER A 67 -22.36 2.42 -4.96
CA SER A 67 -23.05 1.19 -5.34
C SER A 67 -22.26 0.35 -6.35
N ASP A 68 -21.61 1.01 -7.30
CA ASP A 68 -20.94 0.37 -8.42
C ASP A 68 -19.59 -0.18 -7.98
N VAL A 69 -18.85 0.59 -7.15
CA VAL A 69 -17.63 0.13 -6.47
C VAL A 69 -17.94 -1.10 -5.61
N MET A 70 -18.97 -1.04 -4.76
CA MET A 70 -19.36 -2.17 -3.92
C MET A 70 -19.82 -3.39 -4.71
N TYR A 71 -20.43 -3.19 -5.88
CA TYR A 71 -20.80 -4.27 -6.77
C TYR A 71 -19.54 -4.94 -7.32
N VAL A 72 -18.62 -4.18 -7.91
CA VAL A 72 -17.35 -4.72 -8.46
C VAL A 72 -16.54 -5.46 -7.39
N SER A 73 -16.37 -4.88 -6.21
CA SER A 73 -15.61 -5.51 -5.11
C SER A 73 -16.21 -6.82 -4.60
N ARG A 74 -17.49 -7.11 -4.88
CA ARG A 74 -18.19 -8.32 -4.42
C ARG A 74 -18.34 -9.40 -5.49
N HIS A 75 -17.96 -9.11 -6.75
CA HIS A 75 -18.08 -10.03 -7.88
C HIS A 75 -16.69 -10.28 -8.49
N ALA A 76 -15.77 -10.81 -7.67
CA ALA A 76 -14.39 -11.10 -8.06
C ALA A 76 -14.27 -12.22 -9.13
N ASP A 77 -15.35 -12.97 -9.37
CA ASP A 77 -15.49 -13.92 -10.48
C ASP A 77 -15.63 -13.22 -11.85
N VAL A 78 -16.08 -11.96 -11.85
CA VAL A 78 -16.22 -11.11 -13.03
C VAL A 78 -15.10 -10.07 -13.09
N PHE A 79 -14.82 -9.41 -11.98
CA PHE A 79 -13.83 -8.33 -11.86
C PHE A 79 -12.58 -8.85 -11.16
N VAL A 80 -11.67 -9.39 -11.97
CA VAL A 80 -10.48 -10.09 -11.50
C VAL A 80 -9.34 -9.14 -11.12
N SER A 81 -8.60 -9.48 -10.07
CA SER A 81 -7.39 -8.79 -9.64
C SER A 81 -6.13 -9.38 -10.28
N GLY A 82 -6.16 -10.67 -10.66
CA GLY A 82 -5.01 -11.43 -11.17
C GLY A 82 -4.44 -10.99 -12.52
N ARG A 83 -4.99 -9.94 -13.13
CA ARG A 83 -4.57 -9.40 -14.43
C ARG A 83 -4.09 -7.95 -14.33
N GLY A 84 -3.48 -7.57 -13.21
CA GLY A 84 -2.99 -6.21 -12.97
C GLY A 84 -4.06 -5.23 -12.47
N GLY A 85 -5.19 -5.74 -11.95
CA GLY A 85 -6.38 -4.95 -11.64
C GLY A 85 -6.28 -4.03 -10.40
N THR A 86 -5.12 -3.92 -9.75
CA THR A 86 -4.94 -3.10 -8.54
C THR A 86 -4.33 -1.73 -8.81
N ASN A 87 -3.82 -1.49 -10.03
CA ASN A 87 -3.20 -0.23 -10.42
C ASN A 87 -3.93 0.34 -11.64
N VAL A 88 -3.94 1.67 -11.77
CA VAL A 88 -4.57 2.34 -12.93
C VAL A 88 -3.73 2.19 -14.20
N GLY A 89 -2.40 2.30 -14.06
CA GLY A 89 -1.46 2.02 -15.14
C GLY A 89 -0.93 0.60 -15.06
N ASP A 90 -0.73 -0.01 -16.21
CA ASP A 90 -0.12 -1.35 -16.31
C ASP A 90 1.30 -1.36 -15.73
N LEU A 91 1.53 -2.19 -14.71
CA LEU A 91 2.86 -2.37 -14.13
C LEU A 91 3.73 -3.24 -15.05
N PRO A 92 5.04 -2.92 -15.19
CA PRO A 92 5.98 -3.79 -15.86
C PRO A 92 6.01 -5.18 -15.23
N GLN A 93 6.14 -6.23 -16.05
CA GLN A 93 6.12 -7.62 -15.59
C GLN A 93 7.16 -7.90 -14.50
N GLU A 94 8.36 -7.32 -14.63
CA GLU A 94 9.46 -7.46 -13.66
C GLU A 94 9.10 -6.90 -12.27
N MET A 95 8.30 -5.82 -12.21
CA MET A 95 7.82 -5.26 -10.94
C MET A 95 6.63 -6.05 -10.38
N ALA A 96 5.80 -6.60 -11.26
CA ALA A 96 4.65 -7.42 -10.88
C ALA A 96 5.08 -8.68 -10.11
N GLU A 97 6.30 -9.19 -10.29
CA GLU A 97 6.80 -10.33 -9.49
C GLU A 97 7.03 -9.96 -8.01
N PHE A 98 7.44 -8.73 -7.72
CA PHE A 98 7.66 -8.25 -6.35
C PHE A 98 6.38 -7.67 -5.72
N LEU A 99 5.64 -6.86 -6.49
CA LEU A 99 4.45 -6.14 -6.05
C LEU A 99 3.16 -6.94 -6.22
N GLY A 100 3.19 -7.99 -7.05
CA GLY A 100 2.05 -8.87 -7.36
C GLY A 100 1.84 -9.99 -6.36
N SER A 101 1.98 -9.69 -5.07
CA SER A 101 1.58 -10.59 -3.97
C SER A 101 0.06 -10.89 -4.02
N ILE A 102 -0.53 -11.36 -2.92
CA ILE A 102 -1.94 -11.79 -2.86
C ILE A 102 -2.94 -10.75 -3.37
N ILE A 103 -2.58 -9.45 -3.38
CA ILE A 103 -3.44 -8.36 -3.85
C ILE A 103 -3.73 -8.43 -5.37
N ASN A 104 -2.80 -8.99 -6.15
CA ASN A 104 -2.92 -9.20 -7.60
C ASN A 104 -3.17 -10.68 -7.92
N MET A 105 -4.01 -11.35 -7.12
CA MET A 105 -4.36 -12.75 -7.33
C MET A 105 -5.88 -12.95 -7.23
N ASP A 106 -6.38 -13.93 -7.97
CA ASP A 106 -7.76 -14.40 -7.86
C ASP A 106 -7.86 -15.71 -7.10
N ASP A 107 -9.08 -16.07 -6.72
CA ASP A 107 -9.37 -17.37 -6.14
C ASP A 107 -9.16 -18.51 -7.18
N PRO A 108 -8.71 -19.70 -6.74
CA PRO A 108 -8.59 -20.15 -5.35
C PRO A 108 -7.25 -19.80 -4.67
N ARG A 109 -6.23 -19.33 -5.43
CA ARG A 109 -4.89 -19.10 -4.88
C ARG A 109 -4.89 -17.94 -3.88
N HIS A 110 -5.57 -16.84 -4.19
CA HIS A 110 -5.72 -15.71 -3.28
C HIS A 110 -6.32 -16.17 -1.93
N LYS A 111 -7.46 -16.86 -1.93
CA LYS A 111 -8.08 -17.38 -0.70
C LYS A 111 -7.14 -18.26 0.12
N LYS A 112 -6.39 -19.16 -0.51
CA LYS A 112 -5.42 -20.02 0.19
C LYS A 112 -4.34 -19.21 0.90
N LEU A 113 -3.66 -18.33 0.18
CA LEU A 113 -2.60 -17.49 0.74
C LEU A 113 -3.16 -16.53 1.80
N ARG A 114 -4.33 -15.93 1.55
CA ARG A 114 -5.02 -15.08 2.51
C ARG A 114 -5.35 -15.82 3.82
N ASN A 115 -5.75 -17.09 3.74
CA ASN A 115 -6.01 -17.90 4.93
C ASN A 115 -4.72 -18.13 5.74
N LEU A 116 -3.62 -18.50 5.07
CA LEU A 116 -2.30 -18.65 5.71
C LEU A 116 -1.88 -17.34 6.41
N ILE A 117 -2.01 -16.23 5.69
CA ILE A 117 -1.64 -14.89 6.16
C ILE A 117 -2.51 -14.42 7.33
N SER A 118 -3.82 -14.68 7.28
CA SER A 118 -4.77 -14.19 8.28
C SER A 118 -4.46 -14.66 9.70
N SER A 119 -3.73 -15.77 9.86
CA SER A 119 -3.31 -16.29 11.15
C SER A 119 -2.45 -15.27 11.95
N GLY A 120 -1.60 -14.51 11.25
CA GLY A 120 -0.75 -13.47 11.82
C GLY A 120 -1.46 -12.16 12.17
N PHE A 121 -2.69 -11.96 11.68
CA PHE A 121 -3.46 -10.71 11.86
C PHE A 121 -4.74 -10.92 12.68
N THR A 122 -4.83 -12.02 13.42
CA THR A 122 -5.95 -12.23 14.34
C THR A 122 -5.87 -11.23 15.51
N PRO A 123 -7.00 -10.82 16.12
CA PRO A 123 -6.98 -9.96 17.31
C PRO A 123 -6.08 -10.50 18.43
N LYS A 124 -6.01 -11.83 18.57
CA LYS A 124 -5.12 -12.49 19.53
C LYS A 124 -3.64 -12.27 19.22
N ALA A 125 -3.22 -12.46 17.96
CA ALA A 125 -1.84 -12.23 17.54
C ALA A 125 -1.43 -10.76 17.66
N LEU A 126 -2.39 -9.84 17.47
CA LEU A 126 -2.14 -8.40 17.56
C LEU A 126 -2.21 -7.84 18.99
N ASN A 127 -2.69 -8.58 19.99
CA ASN A 127 -2.83 -8.05 21.36
C ASN A 127 -1.48 -7.62 21.96
N ASP A 128 -0.43 -8.42 21.77
CA ASP A 128 0.92 -8.08 22.28
C ASP A 128 1.51 -6.89 21.52
N LEU A 129 1.13 -6.73 20.24
CA LEU A 129 1.50 -5.58 19.43
C LEU A 129 0.83 -4.29 19.92
N LEU A 130 -0.39 -4.33 20.48
CA LEU A 130 -1.08 -3.12 20.96
C LEU A 130 -0.29 -2.40 22.05
N GLU A 131 0.35 -3.15 22.96
CA GLU A 131 1.22 -2.55 23.98
C GLU A 131 2.45 -1.90 23.33
N GLN A 132 3.06 -2.56 22.35
CA GLN A 132 4.19 -2.03 21.59
C GLN A 132 3.81 -0.76 20.82
N VAL A 133 2.62 -0.73 20.20
CA VAL A 133 2.10 0.46 19.50
C VAL A 133 2.02 1.66 20.43
N GLN A 134 1.51 1.47 21.66
CA GLN A 134 1.45 2.55 22.64
C GLN A 134 2.84 3.05 23.05
N VAL A 135 3.79 2.14 23.24
CA VAL A 135 5.18 2.49 23.58
C VAL A 135 5.83 3.25 22.44
N ARG A 136 5.76 2.73 21.20
CA ARG A 136 6.30 3.36 20.00
C ARG A 136 5.69 4.75 19.77
N ALA A 137 4.37 4.87 19.84
CA ALA A 137 3.69 6.16 19.69
C ALA A 137 4.11 7.19 20.75
N ARG A 138 4.26 6.76 22.02
CA ARG A 138 4.76 7.62 23.09
C ARG A 138 6.19 8.09 22.81
N ASN A 139 7.08 7.17 22.44
CA ASN A 139 8.49 7.50 22.17
C ASN A 139 8.63 8.48 21.01
N VAL A 140 7.87 8.28 19.93
CA VAL A 140 7.83 9.20 18.78
C VAL A 140 7.37 10.60 19.23
N ALA A 141 6.28 10.69 20.00
CA ALA A 141 5.76 11.97 20.50
C ALA A 141 6.73 12.67 21.48
N GLU A 142 7.31 11.93 22.42
CA GLU A 142 8.28 12.46 23.39
C GLU A 142 9.58 12.91 22.70
N GLY A 143 9.98 12.21 21.63
CA GLY A 143 11.16 12.53 20.82
C GLY A 143 11.11 13.91 20.17
N VAL A 144 9.92 14.47 19.95
CA VAL A 144 9.74 15.77 19.29
C VAL A 144 9.15 16.84 20.21
N ALA A 145 8.63 16.46 21.38
CA ALA A 145 7.95 17.36 22.31
C ALA A 145 8.81 18.56 22.76
N HIS A 146 10.13 18.39 22.82
CA HIS A 146 11.07 19.43 23.22
C HIS A 146 11.38 20.46 22.12
N LEU A 147 10.99 20.21 20.87
CA LEU A 147 11.32 21.06 19.72
C LEU A 147 10.42 22.29 19.61
N GLY A 148 9.22 22.27 20.21
CA GLY A 148 8.21 23.33 20.11
C GLY A 148 7.48 23.37 18.76
N GLU A 149 8.20 23.17 17.65
CA GLU A 149 7.67 22.99 16.30
C GLU A 149 8.39 21.84 15.58
N CYS A 150 7.67 21.12 14.72
CA CYS A 150 8.24 20.10 13.86
C CYS A 150 7.36 19.88 12.63
N ASP A 151 7.93 19.28 11.58
CA ASP A 151 7.12 18.71 10.51
C ASP A 151 6.45 17.42 11.01
N PHE A 152 5.13 17.48 11.19
CA PHE A 152 4.32 16.39 11.72
C PHE A 152 4.40 15.13 10.86
N VAL A 153 4.55 15.26 9.53
CA VAL A 153 4.59 14.11 8.64
C VAL A 153 5.89 13.33 8.85
N SER A 154 7.03 13.98 8.67
CA SER A 154 8.34 13.30 8.79
C SER A 154 8.68 12.87 10.22
N LYS A 155 8.22 13.61 11.24
CA LYS A 155 8.59 13.37 12.64
C LYS A 155 7.60 12.55 13.45
N ILE A 156 6.36 12.37 12.97
CA ILE A 156 5.33 11.59 13.69
C ILE A 156 4.66 10.58 12.76
N ALA A 157 4.01 11.07 11.69
CA ALA A 157 3.13 10.22 10.88
C ALA A 157 3.89 9.14 10.09
N ALA A 158 5.13 9.41 9.67
CA ALA A 158 5.96 8.46 8.93
C ALA A 158 6.72 7.48 9.83
N GLU A 159 7.07 7.87 11.06
CA GLU A 159 7.89 7.02 11.94
C GLU A 159 7.09 5.87 12.55
N LEU A 160 5.86 6.14 13.00
CA LEU A 160 5.08 5.16 13.75
C LEU A 160 4.72 3.92 12.91
N PRO A 161 4.06 4.03 11.73
CA PRO A 161 3.56 2.85 11.02
C PRO A 161 4.67 1.86 10.65
N LEU A 162 5.82 2.38 10.21
CA LEU A 162 6.92 1.50 9.83
C LEU A 162 7.53 0.78 11.04
N GLN A 163 7.72 1.47 12.17
CA GLN A 163 8.21 0.82 13.40
C GLN A 163 7.29 -0.33 13.82
N ILE A 164 5.96 -0.15 13.67
CA ILE A 164 4.99 -1.22 13.96
C ILE A 164 5.14 -2.38 12.97
N VAL A 165 5.28 -2.12 11.68
CA VAL A 165 5.49 -3.20 10.69
C VAL A 165 6.77 -3.98 10.99
N CYS A 166 7.87 -3.27 11.31
CA CYS A 166 9.14 -3.89 11.71
C CYS A 166 8.99 -4.76 12.97
N ASP A 167 8.31 -4.25 14.00
CA ASP A 167 8.02 -5.00 15.23
C ASP A 167 7.18 -6.25 14.94
N MET A 168 6.13 -6.12 14.13
CA MET A 168 5.23 -7.22 13.77
C MET A 168 5.98 -8.39 13.15
N VAL A 169 6.86 -8.13 12.19
CA VAL A 169 7.58 -9.17 11.44
C VAL A 169 8.94 -9.52 12.07
N GLY A 170 9.28 -8.89 13.20
CA GLY A 170 10.52 -9.14 13.92
C GLY A 170 11.78 -8.72 13.15
N VAL A 171 11.72 -7.61 12.43
CA VAL A 171 12.91 -6.99 11.81
C VAL A 171 13.90 -6.60 12.92
N PRO A 172 15.18 -7.02 12.84
CA PRO A 172 16.20 -6.58 13.79
C PRO A 172 16.36 -5.05 13.78
N PRO A 173 16.59 -4.40 14.94
CA PRO A 173 16.78 -2.95 15.02
C PRO A 173 17.88 -2.40 14.09
N SER A 174 18.91 -3.20 13.81
CA SER A 174 19.99 -2.83 12.88
C SER A 174 19.55 -2.72 11.42
N LEU A 175 18.40 -3.29 11.05
CA LEU A 175 17.85 -3.30 9.70
C LEU A 175 16.66 -2.33 9.54
N GLU A 176 16.05 -1.85 10.63
CA GLU A 176 14.89 -0.94 10.58
C GLU A 176 15.13 0.27 9.69
N GLN A 177 16.30 0.92 9.81
CA GLN A 177 16.65 2.08 8.98
C GLN A 177 16.72 1.73 7.49
N SER A 178 17.25 0.55 7.15
CA SER A 178 17.32 0.11 5.77
C SER A 178 15.93 -0.17 5.22
N VAL A 179 15.05 -0.80 6.02
CA VAL A 179 13.64 -0.97 5.65
C VAL A 179 12.99 0.38 5.38
N PHE A 180 13.22 1.39 6.22
CA PHE A 180 12.69 2.75 6.02
C PHE A 180 13.14 3.37 4.70
N GLU A 181 14.44 3.35 4.43
CA GLU A 181 15.02 3.92 3.21
C GLU A 181 14.46 3.25 1.96
N GLN A 182 14.42 1.91 1.92
CA GLN A 182 13.89 1.19 0.76
C GLN A 182 12.38 1.37 0.60
N SER A 183 11.63 1.44 1.71
CA SER A 183 10.18 1.68 1.67
C SER A 183 9.84 3.02 1.07
N ASN A 184 10.58 4.07 1.42
CA ASN A 184 10.33 5.41 0.88
C ASN A 184 10.66 5.48 -0.62
N ILE A 185 11.68 4.75 -1.10
CA ILE A 185 11.95 4.64 -2.54
C ILE A 185 10.76 3.95 -3.24
N ILE A 186 10.23 2.86 -2.67
CA ILE A 186 9.10 2.14 -3.28
C ILE A 186 7.81 2.98 -3.27
N LEU A 187 7.59 3.76 -2.22
CA LEU A 187 6.39 4.59 -2.08
C LEU A 187 6.47 5.90 -2.88
N GLY A 188 7.67 6.36 -3.22
CA GLY A 188 7.90 7.58 -3.99
C GLY A 188 7.67 7.46 -5.50
N VAL A 189 7.16 6.33 -5.99
CA VAL A 189 6.95 6.09 -7.43
C VAL A 189 5.93 7.07 -7.98
N GLY A 190 6.33 7.85 -9.00
CA GLY A 190 5.52 8.90 -9.58
C GLY A 190 5.76 10.30 -8.99
N ASP A 191 6.59 10.41 -7.94
CA ASP A 191 7.09 11.67 -7.42
C ASP A 191 8.57 11.87 -7.81
N PRO A 192 8.88 12.84 -8.70
CA PRO A 192 10.26 13.13 -9.12
C PRO A 192 11.21 13.51 -7.98
N GLU A 193 10.69 13.89 -6.80
CA GLU A 193 11.48 14.19 -5.60
C GLU A 193 12.02 12.92 -4.92
N TYR A 194 11.32 11.79 -5.07
CA TYR A 194 11.66 10.52 -4.39
C TYR A 194 12.17 9.42 -5.33
N VAL A 195 11.67 9.33 -6.56
CA VAL A 195 12.10 8.32 -7.54
C VAL A 195 12.44 9.01 -8.85
N GLN A 196 13.74 9.07 -9.16
CA GLN A 196 14.20 9.66 -10.42
C GLN A 196 14.38 8.60 -11.52
N LYS A 197 14.47 7.32 -11.15
CA LYS A 197 14.79 6.22 -12.06
C LYS A 197 14.13 4.92 -11.64
N VAL A 198 13.68 4.15 -12.62
CA VAL A 198 13.07 2.82 -12.44
C VAL A 198 14.08 1.83 -11.83
N GLU A 199 15.37 2.01 -12.10
CA GLU A 199 16.44 1.18 -11.54
C GLU A 199 16.54 1.30 -10.01
N ASP A 200 16.28 2.48 -9.45
CA ASP A 200 16.31 2.71 -8.00
C ASP A 200 15.18 1.92 -7.32
N LEU A 201 14.00 1.91 -7.93
CA LEU A 201 12.85 1.13 -7.48
C LEU A 201 13.16 -0.38 -7.47
N MET A 202 13.73 -0.91 -8.55
CA MET A 202 14.08 -2.33 -8.63
C MET A 202 15.15 -2.71 -7.59
N GLY A 203 16.14 -1.84 -7.37
CA GLY A 203 17.14 -2.02 -6.32
C GLY A 203 16.53 -2.09 -4.91
N ALA A 204 15.56 -1.23 -4.63
CA ALA A 204 14.85 -1.21 -3.35
C ALA A 204 13.99 -2.47 -3.15
N LEU A 205 13.26 -2.90 -4.19
CA LEU A 205 12.47 -4.13 -4.17
C LEU A 205 13.34 -5.36 -3.91
N LEU A 206 14.46 -5.49 -4.63
CA LEU A 206 15.41 -6.60 -4.45
C LEU A 206 15.99 -6.62 -3.03
N THR A 207 16.33 -5.44 -2.49
CA THR A 207 16.89 -5.30 -1.15
C THR A 207 15.90 -5.74 -0.08
N LEU A 208 14.65 -5.25 -0.11
CA LEU A 208 13.62 -5.69 0.83
C LEU A 208 13.27 -7.17 0.66
N HIS A 209 13.21 -7.65 -0.59
CA HIS A 209 12.94 -9.05 -0.88
C HIS A 209 14.01 -9.95 -0.25
N GLN A 210 15.29 -9.62 -0.42
CA GLN A 210 16.39 -10.39 0.15
C GLN A 210 16.36 -10.38 1.69
N MET A 211 16.12 -9.22 2.31
CA MET A 211 15.94 -9.15 3.77
C MET A 211 14.79 -10.04 4.25
N ALA A 212 13.65 -10.01 3.55
CA ALA A 212 12.51 -10.82 3.92
C ALA A 212 12.77 -12.32 3.74
N MET A 213 13.53 -12.72 2.71
CA MET A 213 13.97 -14.10 2.54
C MET A 213 14.82 -14.58 3.72
N GLU A 214 15.76 -13.75 4.17
CA GLU A 214 16.63 -14.05 5.32
C GLU A 214 15.84 -14.12 6.63
N ILE A 215 14.91 -13.19 6.86
CA ILE A 215 14.02 -13.20 8.02
C ILE A 215 13.17 -14.47 8.01
N GLY A 216 12.53 -14.80 6.89
CA GLY A 216 11.67 -15.98 6.75
C GLY A 216 12.43 -17.28 6.99
N GLN A 217 13.61 -17.43 6.38
CA GLN A 217 14.48 -18.59 6.61
C GLN A 217 14.91 -18.68 8.09
N HIS A 218 15.34 -17.56 8.67
CA HIS A 218 15.74 -17.55 10.08
C HIS A 218 14.59 -17.95 11.00
N ARG A 219 13.34 -17.55 10.73
CA ARG A 219 12.18 -17.93 11.54
C ARG A 219 11.75 -19.39 11.38
N LEU A 220 12.03 -20.01 10.23
CA LEU A 220 11.89 -21.46 10.09
C LEU A 220 12.87 -22.20 11.02
N ASP A 221 14.12 -21.75 11.05
CA ASP A 221 15.18 -22.41 11.84
C ASP A 221 15.12 -22.05 13.34
N ASN A 222 14.68 -20.83 13.66
CA ASN A 222 14.65 -20.26 15.01
C ASN A 222 13.30 -19.54 15.23
N PRO A 223 12.23 -20.29 15.56
CA PRO A 223 10.90 -19.72 15.75
C PRO A 223 10.88 -18.72 16.92
N THR A 224 10.17 -17.62 16.72
CA THR A 224 9.86 -16.59 17.72
C THR A 224 8.34 -16.41 17.81
N ASP A 225 7.86 -15.46 18.61
CA ASP A 225 6.43 -15.16 18.75
C ASP A 225 5.93 -14.06 17.80
N ASP A 226 6.75 -13.63 16.84
CA ASP A 226 6.39 -12.59 15.86
C ASP A 226 5.53 -13.11 14.70
N VAL A 227 4.92 -12.19 13.95
CA VAL A 227 4.06 -12.51 12.80
C VAL A 227 4.84 -13.27 11.75
N ALA A 228 6.12 -12.96 11.50
CA ALA A 228 6.92 -13.70 10.54
C ALA A 228 7.03 -15.18 10.90
N SER A 229 7.27 -15.50 12.17
CA SER A 229 7.25 -16.89 12.65
C SER A 229 5.89 -17.54 12.51
N ILE A 230 4.81 -16.85 12.90
CA ILE A 230 3.45 -17.38 12.75
C ILE A 230 3.18 -17.75 11.28
N LEU A 231 3.55 -16.87 10.35
CA LEU A 231 3.33 -17.06 8.92
C LEU A 231 4.18 -18.19 8.33
N MET A 232 5.45 -18.27 8.68
CA MET A 232 6.36 -19.30 8.17
C MET A 232 5.99 -20.72 8.66
N HIS A 233 5.36 -20.82 9.83
CA HIS A 233 4.91 -22.10 10.41
C HIS A 233 3.41 -22.38 10.21
N ALA A 234 2.66 -21.45 9.61
CA ALA A 234 1.25 -21.64 9.30
C ALA A 234 1.07 -22.73 8.23
N GLU A 235 0.06 -23.57 8.42
CA GLU A 235 -0.32 -24.63 7.49
C GLU A 235 -1.83 -24.63 7.27
N VAL A 236 -2.26 -24.62 6.01
CA VAL A 236 -3.67 -24.66 5.60
C VAL A 236 -3.79 -25.72 4.51
N ASP A 237 -4.67 -26.69 4.72
CA ASP A 237 -4.89 -27.82 3.79
C ASP A 237 -3.60 -28.58 3.40
N GLY A 238 -2.62 -28.64 4.30
CA GLY A 238 -1.32 -29.28 4.07
C GLY A 238 -0.30 -28.44 3.28
N GLU A 239 -0.64 -27.20 2.94
CA GLU A 239 0.23 -26.25 2.27
C GLU A 239 0.73 -25.18 3.24
N ARG A 240 1.93 -24.66 3.00
CA ARG A 240 2.57 -23.57 3.75
C ARG A 240 3.02 -22.48 2.80
N LEU A 241 3.24 -21.27 3.32
CA LEU A 241 3.92 -20.23 2.55
C LEU A 241 5.33 -20.68 2.22
N THR A 242 5.72 -20.51 0.95
CA THR A 242 7.14 -20.53 0.60
C THR A 242 7.82 -19.27 1.12
N ILE A 243 9.15 -19.32 1.29
CA ILE A 243 9.93 -18.15 1.73
C ILE A 243 9.78 -17.00 0.71
N GLY A 244 9.70 -17.31 -0.59
CA GLY A 244 9.43 -16.32 -1.64
C GLY A 244 8.05 -15.67 -1.52
N GLU A 245 7.00 -16.45 -1.26
CA GLU A 245 5.66 -15.89 -1.01
C GLU A 245 5.61 -15.03 0.25
N PHE A 246 6.33 -15.44 1.30
CA PHE A 246 6.53 -14.60 2.48
C PHE A 246 7.26 -13.29 2.13
N ALA A 247 8.31 -13.34 1.32
CA ALA A 247 9.07 -12.16 0.92
C ALA A 247 8.24 -11.17 0.09
N SER A 248 7.48 -11.64 -0.91
CA SER A 248 6.53 -10.79 -1.64
C SER A 248 5.43 -10.23 -0.73
N PHE A 249 4.96 -11.01 0.26
CA PHE A 249 3.98 -10.54 1.24
C PHE A 249 4.56 -9.51 2.21
N PHE A 250 5.82 -9.65 2.63
CA PHE A 250 6.51 -8.68 3.47
C PHE A 250 6.58 -7.31 2.77
N ILE A 251 6.91 -7.26 1.48
CA ILE A 251 6.91 -6.02 0.71
C ILE A 251 5.49 -5.42 0.67
N LEU A 252 4.46 -6.24 0.43
CA LEU A 252 3.07 -5.78 0.48
C LEU A 252 2.71 -5.17 1.85
N LEU A 253 3.13 -5.78 2.96
CA LEU A 253 2.87 -5.24 4.30
C LEU A 253 3.57 -3.91 4.55
N VAL A 254 4.83 -3.82 4.16
CA VAL A 254 5.64 -2.62 4.30
C VAL A 254 5.04 -1.46 3.49
N VAL A 255 4.65 -1.71 2.24
CA VAL A 255 4.05 -0.70 1.36
C VAL A 255 2.65 -0.32 1.85
N ALA A 256 1.75 -1.30 2.02
CA ALA A 256 0.35 -1.04 2.34
C ALA A 256 0.16 -0.49 3.77
N GLY A 257 0.94 -0.98 4.74
CA GLY A 257 0.85 -0.58 6.14
C GLY A 257 1.45 0.79 6.43
N ASN A 258 2.46 1.21 5.66
CA ASN A 258 3.20 2.44 5.93
C ASN A 258 2.48 3.68 5.38
N GLU A 259 2.28 3.76 4.06
CA GLU A 259 1.72 4.96 3.42
C GLU A 259 0.32 5.28 3.90
N THR A 260 -0.58 4.29 3.90
CA THR A 260 -2.00 4.53 4.19
C THR A 260 -2.22 5.03 5.61
N THR A 261 -1.50 4.46 6.58
CA THR A 261 -1.57 4.87 7.99
C THR A 261 -0.91 6.23 8.20
N ARG A 262 0.24 6.49 7.55
CA ARG A 262 0.88 7.81 7.52
C ARG A 262 -0.08 8.88 7.01
N THR A 263 -0.68 8.67 5.84
CA THR A 263 -1.65 9.61 5.25
C THR A 263 -2.84 9.83 6.17
N ALA A 264 -3.39 8.76 6.75
CA ALA A 264 -4.53 8.87 7.68
C ALA A 264 -4.20 9.68 8.94
N ILE A 265 -3.02 9.47 9.54
CA ILE A 265 -2.55 10.23 10.71
C ILE A 265 -2.36 11.70 10.34
N SER A 266 -1.72 11.98 9.21
CA SER A 266 -1.48 13.35 8.73
C SER A 266 -2.79 14.10 8.45
N HIS A 267 -3.69 13.51 7.68
CA HIS A 267 -4.99 14.10 7.37
C HIS A 267 -5.90 14.21 8.60
N GLY A 268 -5.77 13.33 9.58
CA GLY A 268 -6.51 13.42 10.83
C GLY A 268 -6.10 14.60 11.72
N MET A 269 -4.89 15.15 11.51
CA MET A 269 -4.36 16.30 12.25
C MET A 269 -4.68 17.64 11.57
N LEU A 270 -4.89 17.66 10.25
CA LEU A 270 -5.26 18.84 9.45
C LEU A 270 -6.76 19.19 9.60
#